data_AF-A0A7C3LQK0-F1
#
_entry.id   AF-A0A7C3LQK0-F1
#
_cell.length_a   1.000
_cell.length_b   1.000
_cell.length_c   1.000
_cell.angle_alpha   90.00
_cell.angle_beta   90.00
_cell.angle_gamma   90.00
#
_symmetry.space_group_name_H-M   'P 1'
#
loop_
_entity.id
_entity.type
_entity.pdbx_description
1 polymer ?
#
loop_
_entity_poly.entity_id
_entity_poly.type
_entity_poly.pdbx_seq_one_letter_code
_entity_poly.pdbx_strand_id
1 'polypeptide(L)'
;MNFLEIPFPDDFHLHLRDEDIMKAVLPFTEMRFRRALVMPNLKPSIKKTEEALEYRNRILESCHTPFYPLMTIYLTDSTPIHEVKKARESGIIFAIKLYPAGATTNAHDGVTDIKKLYPLFEEMEKENMILSIHAEDPDPSVDIFDRENVYIDKH
;
A
#
# COMPACT_ATOMS: atom_id res chain seq x y z
N MET A 1 -20.16 33.24 3.25
CA MET A 1 -19.47 31.95 3.08
C MET A 1 -18.06 32.25 2.62
N ASN A 2 -17.06 31.69 3.31
CA ASN A 2 -15.67 31.81 2.88
C ASN A 2 -15.33 30.55 2.07
N PHE A 3 -14.64 30.73 0.95
CA PHE A 3 -14.22 29.64 0.07
C PHE A 3 -12.69 29.57 0.06
N LEU A 4 -12.15 28.35 -0.05
CA LEU A 4 -10.73 28.09 -0.27
C LEU A 4 -10.60 27.28 -1.57
N GLU A 5 -9.84 27.81 -2.52
CA GLU A 5 -9.50 27.12 -3.76
C GLU A 5 -8.15 26.43 -3.60
N ILE A 6 -8.09 25.15 -3.95
CA ILE A 6 -6.87 24.35 -3.94
C ILE A 6 -6.75 23.58 -5.26
N PRO A 7 -5.51 23.26 -5.71
CA PRO A 7 -5.32 22.27 -6.77
C PRO A 7 -6.02 20.97 -6.43
N PHE A 8 -6.50 20.25 -7.44
CA PHE A 8 -7.22 19.00 -7.21
C PHE A 8 -6.28 17.99 -6.52
N PRO A 9 -6.58 17.54 -5.28
CA PRO A 9 -5.61 16.85 -4.46
C PRO A 9 -5.48 15.36 -4.82
N ASP A 10 -4.56 14.68 -4.14
CA ASP A 10 -4.37 13.23 -4.21
C ASP A 10 -4.39 12.62 -2.80
N ASP A 11 -4.75 11.35 -2.70
CA ASP A 11 -4.73 10.58 -1.45
C ASP A 11 -3.61 9.54 -1.45
N PHE A 12 -2.54 9.76 -0.68
CA PHE A 12 -1.38 8.87 -0.68
C PHE A 12 -1.51 7.64 0.24
N HIS A 13 -2.69 7.34 0.81
CA HIS A 13 -2.91 6.08 1.52
C HIS A 13 -4.41 5.71 1.57
N LEU A 14 -4.87 4.90 0.61
CA LEU A 14 -6.28 4.56 0.45
C LEU A 14 -6.55 3.05 0.52
N HIS A 15 -7.63 2.67 1.21
CA HIS A 15 -8.15 1.30 1.26
C HIS A 15 -9.49 1.22 0.54
N LEU A 16 -9.50 0.74 -0.71
CA LEU A 16 -10.73 0.59 -1.49
C LEU A 16 -11.47 -0.73 -1.25
N ARG A 17 -10.84 -1.72 -0.61
CA ARG A 17 -11.37 -3.10 -0.50
C ARG A 17 -11.62 -3.68 -1.90
N ASP A 18 -12.55 -4.62 -2.06
CA ASP A 18 -12.85 -5.20 -3.38
C ASP A 18 -14.35 -5.36 -3.57
N GLU A 19 -14.75 -5.70 -4.80
CA GLU A 19 -16.12 -6.06 -5.18
C GLU A 19 -17.16 -5.02 -4.73
N ASP A 20 -18.22 -5.45 -4.04
CA ASP A 20 -19.33 -4.57 -3.65
C ASP A 20 -18.90 -3.45 -2.70
N ILE A 21 -17.91 -3.70 -1.84
CA ILE A 21 -17.40 -2.66 -0.94
C ILE A 21 -16.64 -1.61 -1.74
N MET A 22 -15.80 -2.02 -2.69
CA MET A 22 -15.10 -1.10 -3.57
C MET A 22 -16.07 -0.22 -4.33
N LYS A 23 -17.11 -0.80 -4.93
CA LYS A 23 -18.15 -0.04 -5.66
C LYS A 23 -18.88 0.96 -4.76
N ALA A 24 -19.08 0.63 -3.48
CA ALA A 24 -19.71 1.52 -2.52
C ALA A 24 -18.81 2.68 -2.06
N VAL A 25 -17.49 2.45 -1.90
CA VAL A 25 -16.57 3.47 -1.33
C VAL A 25 -15.85 4.31 -2.38
N LEU A 26 -15.62 3.77 -3.58
CA LEU A 26 -14.86 4.44 -4.65
C LEU A 26 -15.42 5.82 -5.03
N PRO A 27 -16.75 6.04 -5.15
CA PRO A 27 -17.32 7.34 -5.49
C PRO A 27 -16.87 8.47 -4.54
N PHE A 28 -16.64 8.16 -3.26
CA PHE A 28 -16.20 9.16 -2.29
C PHE A 28 -14.78 9.65 -2.56
N THR A 29 -13.93 8.80 -3.14
CA THR A 29 -12.55 9.11 -3.51
C THR A 29 -12.48 9.80 -4.86
N GLU A 30 -13.04 9.19 -5.91
CA GLU A 30 -12.87 9.67 -7.29
C GLU A 30 -13.44 11.09 -7.52
N MET A 31 -14.45 11.48 -6.73
CA MET A 31 -15.02 12.83 -6.76
C MET A 31 -14.14 13.90 -6.08
N ARG A 32 -13.16 13.50 -5.25
CA ARG A 32 -12.37 14.40 -4.39
C ARG A 32 -10.89 14.39 -4.69
N PHE A 33 -10.39 13.30 -5.26
CA PHE A 33 -8.97 13.08 -5.49
C PHE A 33 -8.70 12.67 -6.93
N ARG A 34 -7.66 13.25 -7.53
CA ARG A 34 -7.23 12.90 -8.89
C ARG A 34 -6.54 11.54 -8.89
N ARG A 35 -5.62 11.30 -7.96
CA ARG A 35 -4.89 10.03 -7.78
C ARG A 35 -5.08 9.51 -6.36
N ALA A 36 -4.92 8.20 -6.19
CA ALA A 36 -4.71 7.64 -4.86
C ALA A 36 -3.70 6.49 -4.86
N LEU A 37 -2.88 6.40 -3.80
CA LEU A 37 -2.02 5.24 -3.54
C LEU A 37 -2.84 4.14 -2.87
N VAL A 38 -3.19 3.11 -3.63
CA VAL A 38 -4.11 2.06 -3.20
C VAL A 38 -3.35 0.96 -2.47
N MET A 39 -3.76 0.68 -1.23
CA MET A 39 -3.11 -0.27 -0.33
C MET A 39 -3.43 -1.74 -0.70
N PRO A 40 -2.50 -2.69 -0.47
CA PRO A 40 -2.56 -4.02 -1.08
C PRO A 40 -3.09 -5.13 -0.14
N ASN A 41 -3.56 -4.79 1.06
CA ASN A 41 -3.95 -5.71 2.13
C ASN A 41 -5.39 -6.25 1.98
N LEU A 42 -5.73 -6.72 0.78
CA LEU A 42 -6.95 -7.49 0.50
C LEU A 42 -6.90 -8.89 1.15
N LYS A 43 -7.94 -9.71 0.93
CA LYS A 43 -7.97 -11.14 1.28
C LYS A 43 -8.25 -11.96 0.01
N PRO A 44 -7.24 -12.64 -0.58
CA PRO A 44 -5.81 -12.62 -0.22
C PRO A 44 -5.15 -11.27 -0.51
N SER A 45 -4.02 -10.98 0.14
CA SER A 45 -3.25 -9.74 -0.11
C SER A 45 -2.60 -9.78 -1.49
N ILE A 46 -2.42 -8.61 -2.11
CA ILE A 46 -1.79 -8.46 -3.43
C ILE A 46 -0.28 -8.50 -3.26
N LYS A 47 0.37 -9.59 -3.68
CA LYS A 47 1.82 -9.85 -3.51
C LYS A 47 2.60 -9.79 -4.83
N LYS A 48 1.91 -9.73 -5.98
CA LYS A 48 2.52 -9.75 -7.31
C LYS A 48 2.03 -8.62 -8.20
N THR A 49 2.84 -8.28 -9.19
CA THR A 49 2.56 -7.26 -10.20
C THR A 49 1.28 -7.58 -10.98
N GLU A 50 1.07 -8.83 -11.37
CA GLU A 50 -0.15 -9.25 -12.08
C GLU A 50 -1.42 -9.04 -11.25
N GLU A 51 -1.37 -9.41 -9.97
CA GLU A 51 -2.50 -9.24 -9.05
C GLU A 51 -2.85 -7.75 -8.88
N ALA A 52 -1.83 -6.87 -8.83
CA ALA A 52 -2.02 -5.43 -8.76
C ALA A 52 -2.62 -4.86 -10.07
N LEU A 53 -2.20 -5.37 -11.23
CA LEU A 53 -2.75 -5.01 -12.54
C LEU A 53 -4.23 -5.41 -12.65
N GLU A 54 -4.57 -6.63 -12.26
CA GLU A 54 -5.94 -7.13 -12.25
C GLU A 54 -6.84 -6.31 -11.32
N TYR A 55 -6.34 -6.00 -10.11
CA TYR A 55 -7.08 -5.17 -9.16
C TYR A 55 -7.28 -3.74 -9.67
N ARG A 56 -6.25 -3.15 -10.30
CA ARG A 56 -6.36 -1.84 -10.94
C ARG A 56 -7.45 -1.82 -12.01
N ASN A 57 -7.56 -2.88 -12.82
CA ASN A 57 -8.59 -2.96 -13.84
C ASN A 57 -9.99 -2.99 -13.21
N ARG A 58 -10.21 -3.77 -12.14
CA ARG A 58 -11.50 -3.78 -11.40
C ARG A 58 -11.87 -2.40 -10.85
N ILE A 59 -10.89 -1.66 -10.31
CA ILE A 59 -11.09 -0.28 -9.83
C ILE A 59 -11.53 0.62 -10.97
N LEU A 60 -10.81 0.61 -12.10
CA LEU A 60 -11.08 1.47 -13.24
C LEU A 60 -12.43 1.16 -13.90
N GLU A 61 -12.81 -0.12 -13.99
CA GLU A 61 -14.11 -0.55 -14.48
C GLU A 61 -15.27 -0.08 -13.58
N SER A 62 -14.98 0.23 -12.31
CA SER A 62 -15.96 0.71 -11.33
C SER A 62 -15.96 2.25 -11.18
N CYS A 63 -15.06 2.97 -11.85
CA CYS A 63 -14.99 4.43 -11.80
C CYS A 63 -16.09 5.07 -12.66
N HIS A 64 -16.67 6.17 -12.18
CA HIS A 64 -17.58 7.02 -12.96
C HIS A 64 -16.95 8.35 -13.38
N THR A 65 -15.78 8.68 -12.83
CA THR A 65 -15.05 9.91 -13.11
C THR A 65 -13.56 9.64 -13.38
N PRO A 66 -12.80 10.57 -13.99
CA PRO A 66 -11.38 10.35 -14.25
C PRO A 66 -10.55 10.23 -12.97
N PHE A 67 -10.19 8.99 -12.63
CA PHE A 67 -9.41 8.62 -11.45
C PHE A 67 -8.18 7.80 -11.82
N TYR A 68 -7.08 8.01 -11.09
CA TYR A 68 -5.78 7.41 -11.37
C TYR A 68 -5.28 6.63 -10.15
N PRO A 69 -5.65 5.34 -10.01
CA PRO A 69 -5.15 4.48 -8.94
C PRO A 69 -3.66 4.18 -9.16
N LEU A 70 -2.85 4.56 -8.17
CA LEU A 70 -1.42 4.27 -8.05
C LEU A 70 -1.29 3.00 -7.22
N MET A 71 -0.83 1.91 -7.81
CA MET A 71 -0.91 0.60 -7.17
C MET A 71 0.27 0.35 -6.25
N THR A 72 0.07 -0.58 -5.31
CA THR A 72 1.11 -1.06 -4.40
C THR A 72 1.12 -2.59 -4.35
N ILE A 73 2.23 -3.17 -3.90
CA ILE A 73 2.36 -4.59 -3.57
C ILE A 73 2.57 -4.75 -2.06
N TYR A 74 1.98 -5.78 -1.48
CA TYR A 74 2.14 -6.19 -0.09
C TYR A 74 3.49 -6.89 0.08
N LEU A 75 4.35 -6.37 0.97
CA LEU A 75 5.66 -6.95 1.27
C LEU A 75 5.52 -8.15 2.21
N THR A 76 6.18 -9.25 1.86
CA THR A 76 6.30 -10.46 2.69
C THR A 76 7.77 -10.86 2.80
N ASP A 77 8.10 -11.70 3.78
CA ASP A 77 9.45 -12.30 3.92
C ASP A 77 9.88 -13.10 2.68
N SER A 78 8.91 -13.50 1.85
CA SER A 78 9.10 -14.30 0.64
C SER A 78 8.96 -13.49 -0.66
N THR A 79 8.78 -12.16 -0.59
CA THR A 79 8.74 -11.33 -1.79
C THR A 79 10.07 -11.48 -2.55
N PRO A 80 10.06 -11.94 -3.81
CA PRO A 80 11.31 -12.16 -4.52
C PRO A 80 11.86 -10.81 -5.01
N ILE A 81 13.18 -10.65 -4.95
CA ILE A 81 13.88 -9.41 -5.33
C ILE A 81 13.52 -8.98 -6.76
N HIS A 82 13.41 -9.93 -7.70
CA HIS A 82 13.04 -9.62 -9.09
C HIS A 82 11.65 -9.00 -9.25
N GLU A 83 10.76 -9.16 -8.27
CA GLU A 83 9.43 -8.55 -8.28
C GLU A 83 9.52 -7.03 -8.19
N VAL A 84 10.54 -6.48 -7.53
CA VAL A 84 10.75 -5.02 -7.41
C VAL A 84 10.89 -4.38 -8.79
N LYS A 85 11.81 -4.93 -9.60
CA LYS A 85 12.08 -4.46 -10.95
C LYS A 85 10.86 -4.61 -11.85
N LYS A 86 10.24 -5.79 -11.83
CA LYS A 86 9.02 -6.08 -12.58
C LYS A 86 7.87 -5.12 -12.21
N ALA A 87 7.69 -4.84 -10.93
CA ALA A 87 6.70 -3.89 -10.46
C ALA A 87 7.02 -2.46 -10.94
N ARG A 88 8.28 -2.05 -10.92
CA ARG A 88 8.69 -0.73 -11.43
C ARG A 88 8.47 -0.60 -12.94
N GLU A 89 8.87 -1.60 -13.70
CA GLU A 89 8.72 -1.67 -15.17
C GLU A 89 7.25 -1.62 -15.62
N SER A 90 6.30 -2.03 -14.76
CA SER A 90 4.87 -1.93 -15.06
C SER A 90 4.37 -0.50 -15.26
N GLY A 91 5.08 0.50 -14.71
CA GLY A 91 4.68 1.91 -14.74
C GLY A 91 3.44 2.26 -13.92
N ILE A 92 2.83 1.29 -13.23
CA ILE A 92 1.59 1.48 -12.45
C ILE A 92 1.76 1.22 -10.96
N ILE A 93 2.81 0.50 -10.55
CA ILE A 93 3.12 0.22 -9.15
C ILE A 93 4.16 1.23 -8.67
N PHE A 94 3.81 1.95 -7.62
CA PHE A 94 4.59 3.08 -7.11
C PHE A 94 5.23 2.79 -5.76
N ALA A 95 4.68 1.86 -4.98
CA ALA A 95 5.24 1.49 -3.69
C ALA A 95 5.09 0.00 -3.38
N ILE A 96 5.98 -0.48 -2.52
CA ILE A 96 5.85 -1.76 -1.82
C ILE A 96 5.53 -1.43 -0.36
N LYS A 97 4.45 -2.02 0.17
CA LYS A 97 3.90 -1.70 1.49
C LYS A 97 4.30 -2.76 2.52
N LEU A 98 5.03 -2.32 3.53
CA LEU A 98 5.42 -3.11 4.70
C LEU A 98 4.32 -3.03 5.77
N TYR A 99 3.88 -4.21 6.22
CA TYR A 99 3.12 -4.38 7.46
C TYR A 99 3.92 -5.34 8.37
N PRO A 100 4.25 -4.96 9.61
CA PRO A 100 4.81 -5.90 10.57
C PRO A 100 3.82 -7.03 10.83
N ALA A 101 4.32 -8.26 10.91
CA ALA A 101 3.47 -9.42 11.10
C ALA A 101 2.58 -9.26 12.34
N GLY A 102 1.26 -9.33 12.16
CA GLY A 102 0.29 -9.21 13.25
C GLY A 102 0.00 -7.79 13.75
N ALA A 103 0.61 -6.73 13.19
CA ALA A 103 0.39 -5.36 13.66
C ALA A 103 -1.00 -4.80 13.33
N THR A 104 -1.64 -5.27 12.24
CA THR A 104 -2.91 -4.72 11.78
C THR A 104 -3.78 -5.72 11.01
N THR A 105 -4.92 -5.25 10.50
CA THR A 105 -5.88 -6.05 9.73
C THR A 105 -5.22 -6.69 8.52
N ASN A 106 -5.32 -8.02 8.42
CA ASN A 106 -4.74 -8.87 7.36
C ASN A 106 -3.21 -8.91 7.34
N ALA A 107 -2.55 -8.56 8.45
CA ALA A 107 -1.09 -8.51 8.51
C ALA A 107 -0.40 -9.86 8.81
N HIS A 108 -1.11 -11.00 8.75
CA HIS A 108 -0.56 -12.30 9.13
C HIS A 108 0.58 -12.78 8.22
N ASP A 109 0.56 -12.37 6.95
CA ASP A 109 1.62 -12.65 5.98
C ASP A 109 2.69 -11.54 5.94
N GLY A 110 2.69 -10.64 6.93
CA GLY A 110 3.59 -9.50 7.04
C GLY A 110 5.05 -9.87 7.30
N VAL A 111 5.88 -8.83 7.40
CA VAL A 111 7.32 -8.96 7.61
C VAL A 111 7.62 -9.38 9.05
N THR A 112 8.43 -10.42 9.24
CA THR A 112 8.84 -10.89 10.58
C THR A 112 10.19 -10.31 11.01
N ASP A 113 11.07 -10.01 10.07
CA ASP A 113 12.40 -9.46 10.34
C ASP A 113 12.87 -8.57 9.18
N ILE A 114 12.93 -7.27 9.44
CA ILE A 114 13.32 -6.24 8.46
C ILE A 114 14.73 -6.48 7.92
N LYS A 115 15.65 -7.02 8.73
CA LYS A 115 17.05 -7.24 8.32
C LYS A 115 17.18 -8.29 7.22
N LYS A 116 16.27 -9.26 7.17
CA LYS A 116 16.24 -10.26 6.09
C LYS A 116 15.88 -9.66 4.74
N LEU A 117 15.23 -8.49 4.73
CA LEU A 117 14.78 -7.80 3.54
C LEU A 117 15.78 -6.76 3.00
N TYR A 118 16.95 -6.60 3.64
CA TYR A 118 17.97 -5.66 3.16
C TYR A 118 18.36 -5.86 1.69
N PRO A 119 18.58 -7.08 1.17
CA PRO A 119 18.84 -7.27 -0.26
C PRO A 119 17.68 -6.82 -1.17
N LEU A 120 16.44 -6.94 -0.69
CA LEU A 120 15.26 -6.45 -1.41
C LEU A 120 15.19 -4.92 -1.36
N PHE A 121 15.50 -4.29 -0.23
CA PHE A 121 15.54 -2.82 -0.11
C PHE A 121 16.66 -2.19 -0.96
N GLU A 122 17.81 -2.85 -1.09
CA GLU A 122 18.86 -2.43 -2.03
C GLU A 122 18.35 -2.43 -3.49
N GLU A 123 17.51 -3.39 -3.86
CA GLU A 123 16.89 -3.39 -5.19
C GLU A 123 15.81 -2.30 -5.33
N MET A 124 15.02 -2.07 -4.27
CA MET A 124 14.04 -0.96 -4.26
C MET A 124 14.72 0.39 -4.42
N GLU A 125 15.87 0.59 -3.78
CA GLU A 125 16.68 1.80 -3.93
C GLU A 125 17.15 1.98 -5.38
N LYS A 126 17.72 0.95 -6.01
CA LYS A 126 18.17 0.99 -7.41
C LYS A 126 17.05 1.33 -8.38
N GLU A 127 15.87 0.76 -8.17
CA GLU A 127 14.69 0.95 -9.03
C GLU A 127 13.89 2.22 -8.68
N ASN A 128 14.34 2.99 -7.67
CA ASN A 128 13.62 4.14 -7.12
C ASN A 128 12.15 3.80 -6.76
N MET A 129 11.97 2.64 -6.14
CA MET A 129 10.68 2.14 -5.66
C MET A 129 10.43 2.63 -4.23
N ILE A 130 9.23 3.17 -3.96
CA ILE A 130 8.89 3.68 -2.64
C ILE A 130 8.67 2.50 -1.67
N LEU A 131 9.29 2.56 -0.50
CA LEU A 131 8.91 1.75 0.65
C LEU A 131 7.88 2.52 1.49
N SER A 132 6.66 2.00 1.57
CA SER A 132 5.63 2.51 2.48
C SER A 132 5.57 1.62 3.72
N ILE A 133 5.52 2.20 4.92
CA ILE A 133 5.68 1.45 6.17
C ILE A 133 4.48 1.69 7.08
N HIS A 134 3.89 0.62 7.60
CA HIS A 134 3.02 0.67 8.78
C HIS A 134 3.91 0.48 10.02
N ALA A 135 4.36 1.57 10.62
CA ALA A 135 5.43 1.57 11.62
C ALA A 135 4.89 1.39 13.05
N GLU A 136 4.28 0.23 13.35
CA GLU A 136 3.79 -0.08 14.71
C GLU A 136 4.34 -1.41 15.20
N ASP A 137 4.82 -1.44 16.45
CA ASP A 137 5.26 -2.67 17.09
C ASP A 137 4.06 -3.61 17.39
N PRO A 138 4.09 -4.87 16.92
CA PRO A 138 2.97 -5.79 17.12
C PRO A 138 2.96 -6.47 18.50
N ASP A 139 3.96 -6.25 19.36
CA ASP A 139 4.05 -6.87 20.68
C ASP A 139 2.83 -6.48 21.54
N PRO A 140 2.03 -7.46 22.01
CA PRO A 140 0.84 -7.18 22.81
C PRO A 140 1.16 -6.58 24.19
N SER A 141 2.41 -6.61 24.63
CA SER A 141 2.87 -5.96 25.86
C SER A 141 3.16 -4.46 25.69
N VAL A 142 3.28 -3.98 24.45
CA VAL A 142 3.45 -2.54 24.15
C VAL A 142 2.08 -1.87 24.11
N ASP A 143 1.96 -0.77 24.86
CA ASP A 143 0.76 0.04 24.86
C ASP A 143 0.47 0.55 23.44
N ILE A 144 -0.81 0.55 23.04
CA ILE A 144 -1.22 0.95 21.69
C ILE A 144 -0.75 2.36 21.30
N PHE A 145 -0.59 3.27 22.26
CA PHE A 145 -0.11 4.63 22.04
C PHE A 145 1.41 4.72 21.89
N ASP A 146 2.15 3.69 22.33
CA ASP A 146 3.61 3.64 22.28
C ASP A 146 4.16 2.82 21.11
N ARG A 147 3.30 2.07 20.41
CA ARG A 147 3.70 1.15 19.32
C ARG A 147 4.53 1.79 18.24
N GLU A 148 4.22 3.02 17.85
CA GLU A 148 4.97 3.75 16.82
C GLU A 148 6.36 4.15 17.31
N ASN A 149 6.45 4.76 18.49
CA ASN A 149 7.73 5.14 19.10
C ASN A 149 8.64 3.92 19.30
N VAL A 150 8.09 2.84 19.84
CA VAL A 150 8.84 1.60 20.08
C VAL A 150 9.31 0.98 18.77
N TYR A 151 8.51 1.04 17.69
CA TYR A 151 8.92 0.55 16.37
C TYR A 151 10.14 1.32 15.86
N ILE A 152 10.12 2.65 15.94
CA ILE A 152 11.20 3.54 15.49
C ILE A 152 12.48 3.29 16.31
N ASP A 153 12.36 3.09 17.63
CA ASP A 153 13.53 2.87 18.49
C ASP A 153 14.20 1.50 18.25
N LYS A 154 13.45 0.51 17.76
CA LYS A 154 13.94 -0.87 17.53
C LYS A 154 14.56 -1.09 16.15
N HIS A 155 14.18 -0.31 15.14
CA HIS A 155 14.44 -0.59 13.72
C HIS A 155 15.06 0.58 12.98
#